data_AF-A0A382IWS4-F1
#
_entry.id   AF-A0A382IWS4-F1
#
_cell.length_a   1.000
_cell.length_b   1.000
_cell.length_c   1.000
_cell.angle_alpha   90.00
_cell.angle_beta   90.00
_cell.angle_gamma   90.00
#
_symmetry.space_group_name_H-M   'P 1'
#
loop_
_entity.id
_entity.type
_entity.pdbx_description
1 polymer ?
#
loop_
_entity_poly.entity_id
_entity_poly.type
_entity_poly.pdbx_seq_one_letter_code
_entity_poly.pdbx_strand_id
1 'polypeptide(L)'
;MGRAPVTDEQVRTFAEDGVVCLRGAIGPEWIALLRRGMDRALAGSSERRRVWDVDDRGGTTTYDSQCWLQVPEYREFVERSPMAEIAGRLLGASAVNFFFDAVFVRTAGVRFRTPFHQDEPCWSVDGFDACSAWTPLVP
;
A
#
# COMPACT_ATOMS: atom_id res chain seq x y z
N MET A 1 27.95 4.83 -2.39
CA MET A 1 27.33 3.68 -1.70
C MET A 1 26.09 4.23 -1.02
N GLY A 2 24.91 4.00 -1.62
CA GLY A 2 23.66 4.57 -1.10
C GLY A 2 23.36 3.99 0.28
N ARG A 3 22.84 4.81 1.18
CA ARG A 3 22.34 4.34 2.48
C ARG A 3 21.27 3.30 2.20
N ALA A 4 21.45 2.11 2.75
CA ALA A 4 20.52 1.02 2.52
C ALA A 4 19.11 1.40 3.08
N PRO A 5 18.02 1.08 2.37
CA PRO A 5 16.71 1.71 2.58
C PRO A 5 16.03 1.33 3.90
N VAL A 6 16.50 0.27 4.55
CA VAL A 6 16.03 -0.26 5.85
C VAL A 6 17.26 -0.48 6.75
N THR A 7 17.15 -0.47 8.08
CA THR A 7 18.25 -0.83 8.99
C THR A 7 18.11 -2.27 9.47
N ASP A 8 19.19 -2.87 9.99
CA ASP A 8 19.13 -4.23 10.53
C ASP A 8 18.22 -4.31 11.77
N GLU A 9 18.15 -3.22 12.54
CA GLU A 9 17.20 -3.08 13.64
C GLU A 9 15.75 -3.10 13.15
N GLN A 10 15.44 -2.43 12.03
CA GLN A 10 14.10 -2.45 11.43
C GLN A 10 13.74 -3.83 10.87
N VAL A 11 14.71 -4.55 10.28
CA VAL A 11 14.52 -5.93 9.85
C VAL A 11 14.18 -6.83 11.03
N ARG A 12 14.95 -6.75 12.13
CA ARG A 12 14.68 -7.51 13.35
C ARG A 12 13.31 -7.17 13.95
N THR A 13 12.97 -5.87 14.03
CA THR A 13 11.67 -5.41 14.53
C THR A 13 10.53 -6.00 13.71
N PHE A 14 10.63 -5.98 12.38
CA PHE A 14 9.61 -6.57 11.51
C PHE A 14 9.46 -8.07 11.72
N ALA A 15 10.57 -8.81 11.87
CA ALA A 15 10.55 -10.24 12.10
C ALA A 15 9.98 -10.64 13.47
N GLU A 16 10.22 -9.84 14.51
CA GLU A 16 9.75 -10.12 15.88
C GLU A 16 8.30 -9.65 16.11
N ASP A 17 7.94 -8.46 15.62
CA ASP A 17 6.65 -7.82 15.89
C ASP A 17 5.62 -8.04 14.77
N GLY A 18 6.04 -8.51 13.59
CA GLY A 18 5.23 -8.61 12.39
C GLY A 18 4.94 -7.27 11.69
N VAL A 19 5.49 -6.15 12.20
CA VAL A 19 5.28 -4.80 11.67
C VAL A 19 6.44 -3.88 11.98
N VAL A 20 6.75 -2.93 11.09
CA VAL A 20 7.74 -1.87 11.33
C VAL A 20 7.33 -0.57 10.65
N CYS A 21 7.57 0.57 11.31
CA CYS A 21 7.32 1.90 10.73
C CYS A 21 8.59 2.46 10.08
N LEU A 22 8.55 2.63 8.75
CA LEU A 22 9.66 3.18 7.97
C LEU A 22 9.39 4.64 7.59
N ARG A 23 9.90 5.58 8.40
CA ARG A 23 9.69 7.02 8.16
C ARG A 23 10.60 7.52 7.04
N GLY A 24 10.00 8.14 6.02
CA GLY A 24 10.73 8.72 4.88
C GLY A 24 11.36 7.67 3.96
N ALA A 25 10.88 6.41 4.00
CA ALA A 25 11.41 5.35 3.14
C ALA A 25 11.03 5.53 1.67
N ILE A 26 9.93 6.24 1.41
CA ILE A 26 9.46 6.61 0.07
C ILE A 26 9.64 8.11 -0.11
N GLY A 27 10.40 8.49 -1.15
CA GLY A 27 10.70 9.88 -1.44
C GLY A 27 9.47 10.70 -1.85
N PRO A 28 9.51 12.03 -1.65
CA PRO A 28 8.39 12.92 -1.96
C PRO A 28 7.96 12.87 -3.44
N GLU A 29 8.86 12.54 -4.37
CA GLU A 29 8.59 12.35 -5.79
C GLU A 29 7.63 11.18 -6.04
N TRP A 30 7.81 10.08 -5.32
CA TRP A 30 6.93 8.91 -5.39
C TRP A 30 5.58 9.20 -4.75
N ILE A 31 5.56 9.91 -3.61
CA ILE A 31 4.31 10.35 -2.99
C ILE A 31 3.52 11.26 -3.94
N ALA A 32 4.19 12.20 -4.62
CA ALA A 32 3.56 13.05 -5.62
C ALA A 32 3.04 12.25 -6.83
N LEU A 33 3.77 11.23 -7.30
CA LEU A 33 3.32 10.31 -8.35
C LEU A 33 2.06 9.55 -7.93
N LEU A 34 2.06 8.95 -6.74
CA LEU A 34 0.92 8.19 -6.22
C LEU A 34 -0.32 9.06 -6.00
N ARG A 35 -0.16 10.33 -5.59
CA ARG A 35 -1.27 11.28 -5.49
C ARG A 35 -1.90 11.57 -6.85
N ARG A 36 -1.10 11.80 -7.89
CA ARG A 36 -1.62 11.93 -9.27
C ARG A 36 -2.35 10.66 -9.72
N GLY A 37 -1.79 9.50 -9.38
CA GLY A 37 -2.42 8.20 -9.62
C GLY A 37 -3.78 8.09 -8.92
N MET A 38 -3.90 8.59 -7.69
CA MET A 38 -5.17 8.61 -6.94
C MET A 38 -6.21 9.50 -7.62
N ASP A 39 -5.83 10.71 -8.04
CA ASP A 39 -6.74 11.61 -8.76
C ASP A 39 -7.24 10.96 -10.06
N ARG A 40 -6.33 10.32 -10.82
CA ARG A 40 -6.68 9.57 -12.03
C ARG A 40 -7.60 8.39 -11.73
N ALA A 41 -7.28 7.61 -10.71
CA ALA A 41 -8.09 6.47 -10.29
C ALA A 41 -9.51 6.94 -9.98
N LEU A 42 -9.67 7.97 -9.15
CA LEU A 42 -10.97 8.52 -8.75
C LEU A 42 -11.78 9.08 -9.92
N ALA A 43 -11.12 9.74 -10.89
CA ALA A 43 -11.78 10.23 -12.10
C ALA A 43 -12.15 9.12 -13.09
N GLY A 44 -11.44 7.99 -13.06
CA GLY A 44 -11.68 6.83 -13.92
C GLY A 44 -12.78 5.89 -13.40
N SER A 45 -13.23 5.00 -14.28
CA SER A 45 -14.05 3.86 -13.93
C SER A 45 -13.16 2.67 -13.56
N SER A 46 -13.40 2.05 -12.40
CA SER A 46 -12.85 0.75 -12.05
C SER A 46 -13.99 -0.21 -11.73
N GLU A 47 -14.00 -1.37 -12.38
CA GLU A 47 -14.95 -2.46 -12.10
C GLU A 47 -14.74 -3.07 -10.71
N ARG A 48 -13.57 -2.85 -10.11
CA ARG A 48 -13.21 -3.36 -8.78
C ARG A 48 -13.55 -2.41 -7.65
N ARG A 49 -13.86 -1.14 -7.96
CA ARG A 49 -14.21 -0.15 -6.96
C ARG A 49 -15.46 -0.55 -6.20
N ARG A 50 -15.37 -0.46 -4.87
CA ARG A 50 -16.48 -0.68 -3.94
C ARG A 50 -16.61 0.50 -3.00
N VAL A 51 -17.85 0.85 -2.69
CA VAL A 51 -18.17 1.69 -1.54
C VAL A 51 -18.38 0.75 -0.37
N TRP A 52 -17.55 0.88 0.66
CA TRP A 52 -17.63 0.07 1.87
C TRP A 52 -18.62 0.65 2.88
N ASP A 53 -18.69 1.97 2.95
CA ASP A 53 -19.52 2.68 3.91
C ASP A 53 -19.93 4.05 3.35
N VAL A 54 -21.14 4.47 3.72
CA VAL A 54 -21.66 5.82 3.50
C VAL A 54 -22.24 6.30 4.83
N ASP A 55 -21.69 7.37 5.38
CA ASP A 55 -22.17 7.94 6.64
C ASP A 55 -23.49 8.74 6.45
N ASP A 56 -24.15 9.10 7.55
CA ASP A 56 -25.43 9.83 7.54
C ASP A 56 -25.36 11.20 6.83
N ARG A 57 -24.15 11.73 6.58
CA ARG A 57 -23.91 13.00 5.88
C ARG A 57 -23.50 12.79 4.41
N GLY A 58 -23.52 11.54 3.93
CA GLY A 58 -23.14 11.17 2.57
C GLY A 58 -21.62 11.05 2.35
N GLY A 59 -20.81 11.09 3.41
CA GLY A 59 -19.37 10.84 3.31
C GLY A 59 -19.09 9.37 3.05
N THR A 60 -18.14 9.07 2.17
CA THR A 60 -17.89 7.70 1.73
C THR A 60 -16.54 7.15 2.22
N THR A 61 -16.51 5.83 2.42
CA THR A 61 -15.27 5.05 2.47
C THR A 61 -15.26 4.11 1.28
N THR A 62 -14.26 4.25 0.41
CA THR A 62 -14.15 3.46 -0.81
C THR A 62 -12.85 2.65 -0.84
N TYR A 63 -12.94 1.50 -1.49
CA TYR A 63 -11.84 0.61 -1.77
C TYR A 63 -11.79 0.35 -3.27
N ASP A 64 -10.59 0.29 -3.82
CA ASP A 64 -10.32 -0.13 -5.19
C ASP A 64 -9.09 -1.04 -5.18
N SER A 65 -9.01 -2.00 -6.09
CA SER A 65 -7.92 -2.96 -6.12
C SER A 65 -7.42 -3.21 -7.52
N GLN A 66 -6.16 -3.67 -7.60
CA GLN A 66 -5.46 -3.86 -8.87
C GLN A 66 -5.45 -2.59 -9.73
N CYS A 67 -5.42 -1.42 -9.10
CA CYS A 67 -5.41 -0.13 -9.77
C CYS A 67 -4.15 0.02 -10.64
N TRP A 68 -3.03 -0.58 -10.24
CA TRP A 68 -1.78 -0.64 -11.03
C TRP A 68 -1.97 -1.17 -12.46
N LEU A 69 -2.99 -1.97 -12.74
CA LEU A 69 -3.27 -2.48 -14.09
C LEU A 69 -3.76 -1.38 -15.05
N GLN A 70 -4.39 -0.33 -14.50
CA GLN A 70 -5.09 0.71 -15.26
C GLN A 70 -4.54 2.12 -15.02
N VAL A 71 -3.88 2.34 -13.88
CA VAL A 71 -3.33 3.62 -13.46
C VAL A 71 -1.81 3.59 -13.68
N PRO A 72 -1.29 4.27 -14.72
CA PRO A 72 0.13 4.19 -15.06
C PRO A 72 1.05 4.67 -13.94
N GLU A 73 0.62 5.65 -13.14
CA GLU A 73 1.37 6.15 -11.98
C GLU A 73 1.59 5.05 -10.91
N TYR A 74 0.62 4.16 -10.72
CA TYR A 74 0.75 3.04 -9.78
C TYR A 74 1.61 1.93 -10.35
N ARG A 75 1.48 1.60 -11.64
CA ARG A 75 2.42 0.67 -12.31
C ARG A 75 3.86 1.17 -12.19
N GLU A 76 4.09 2.45 -12.48
CA GLU A 76 5.42 3.04 -12.39
C GLU A 76 5.98 2.96 -10.97
N PHE A 77 5.17 3.24 -9.94
CA PHE A 77 5.60 3.06 -8.55
C PHE A 77 5.94 1.60 -8.23
N VAL A 78 5.09 0.65 -8.61
CA VAL A 78 5.32 -0.79 -8.39
C VAL A 78 6.62 -1.26 -9.04
N GLU A 79 6.89 -0.83 -10.27
CA GLU A 79 8.02 -1.31 -11.07
C GLU A 79 9.33 -0.58 -10.78
N ARG A 80 9.29 0.68 -10.33
CA ARG A 80 10.48 1.56 -10.30
C ARG A 80 10.80 2.18 -8.93
N SER A 81 9.90 2.09 -7.96
CA SER A 81 10.15 2.60 -6.60
C SER A 81 11.10 1.67 -5.83
N PRO A 82 11.68 2.12 -4.69
CA PRO A 82 12.49 1.26 -3.83
C PRO A 82 11.67 0.21 -3.06
N MET A 83 10.36 0.08 -3.29
CA MET A 83 9.49 -0.82 -2.52
C MET A 83 9.93 -2.28 -2.60
N ALA A 84 10.38 -2.74 -3.78
CA ALA A 84 10.87 -4.12 -3.94
C ALA A 84 12.13 -4.38 -3.09
N GLU A 85 13.06 -3.42 -3.03
CA GLU A 85 14.28 -3.52 -2.21
C GLU A 85 13.94 -3.49 -0.71
N ILE A 86 13.00 -2.64 -0.30
CA ILE A 86 12.52 -2.55 1.08
C ILE A 86 11.88 -3.89 1.50
N ALA A 87 10.93 -4.40 0.71
CA ALA A 87 10.23 -5.65 1.00
C ALA A 87 11.20 -6.83 1.00
N GLY A 88 12.07 -6.94 0.00
CA GLY A 88 13.08 -8.00 -0.06
C GLY A 88 13.98 -8.01 1.16
N ARG A 89 14.42 -6.84 1.63
CA ARG A 89 15.25 -6.76 2.84
C ARG A 89 14.51 -7.14 4.12
N LEU A 90 13.26 -6.70 4.27
CA LEU A 90 12.44 -7.06 5.44
C LEU A 90 12.13 -8.56 5.48
N LEU A 91 11.87 -9.17 4.32
CA LEU A 91 11.58 -10.59 4.18
C LEU A 91 12.84 -11.48 4.14
N GLY A 92 14.03 -10.90 4.05
CA GLY A 92 15.27 -11.68 3.83
C GLY A 92 15.29 -12.38 2.46
N ALA A 93 14.53 -11.89 1.49
CA ALA A 93 14.36 -12.50 0.17
C ALA A 93 15.29 -11.87 -0.87
N SER A 94 15.82 -12.70 -1.78
CA SER A 94 16.62 -12.24 -2.93
C SER A 94 15.77 -11.69 -4.08
N ALA A 95 14.47 -12.01 -4.10
CA ALA A 95 13.49 -11.52 -5.04
C ALA A 95 12.11 -11.46 -4.38
N VAL A 96 11.29 -10.51 -4.80
CA VAL A 96 9.89 -10.38 -4.38
C VAL A 96 9.01 -10.21 -5.60
N ASN A 97 7.79 -10.75 -5.53
CA ASN A 97 6.77 -10.55 -6.55
C ASN A 97 5.72 -9.58 -6.03
N PHE A 98 5.42 -8.54 -6.81
CA PHE A 98 4.29 -7.69 -6.50
C PHE A 98 2.98 -8.44 -6.77
N PHE A 99 2.13 -8.57 -5.75
CA PHE A 99 0.88 -9.34 -5.85
C PHE A 99 -0.29 -8.46 -6.30
N PHE A 100 -0.62 -7.40 -5.55
CA PHE A 100 -1.64 -6.41 -5.91
C PHE A 100 -1.51 -5.12 -5.09
N ASP A 101 -2.18 -4.06 -5.52
CA ASP A 101 -2.43 -2.85 -4.73
C ASP A 101 -3.89 -2.76 -4.25
N ALA A 102 -4.05 -2.07 -3.13
CA ALA A 102 -5.32 -1.68 -2.56
C ALA A 102 -5.31 -0.17 -2.31
N VAL A 103 -6.27 0.54 -2.89
CA VAL A 103 -6.43 1.99 -2.74
C VAL A 103 -7.63 2.27 -1.86
N PHE A 104 -7.38 2.93 -0.73
CA PHE A 104 -8.40 3.34 0.21
C PHE A 104 -8.58 4.86 0.15
N VAL A 105 -9.79 5.32 -0.10
CA VAL A 105 -10.13 6.74 -0.08
C VAL A 105 -11.31 6.95 0.85
N ARG A 106 -11.22 8.01 1.65
CA ARG A 106 -12.21 8.37 2.66
C ARG A 106 -12.54 9.84 2.53
N THR A 107 -13.83 10.18 2.50
CA THR A 107 -14.26 11.56 2.64
C THR A 107 -13.77 12.12 3.98
N ALA A 108 -13.31 13.37 4.01
CA ALA A 108 -12.83 13.99 5.23
C ALA A 108 -13.90 13.94 6.34
N GLY A 109 -13.51 13.47 7.53
CA GLY A 109 -14.38 13.42 8.71
C GLY A 109 -15.27 12.18 8.84
N VAL A 110 -15.21 11.21 7.91
CA VAL A 110 -15.85 9.90 8.11
C VAL A 110 -15.17 9.14 9.26
N ARG A 111 -15.96 8.43 10.06
CA ARG A 111 -15.49 7.71 11.26
C ARG A 111 -15.48 6.20 11.10
N PHE A 112 -15.69 5.69 9.89
CA PHE A 112 -15.65 4.27 9.58
C PHE A 112 -14.40 3.61 10.17
N ARG A 113 -14.59 2.51 10.90
CA ARG A 113 -13.47 1.73 11.46
C ARG A 113 -13.34 0.45 10.67
N THR A 114 -12.18 0.23 10.08
CA THR A 114 -11.87 -1.08 9.48
C THR A 114 -11.95 -2.13 10.59
N PRO A 115 -12.76 -3.19 10.45
CA PRO A 115 -12.84 -4.25 11.45
C PRO A 115 -11.47 -4.89 11.72
N PHE A 116 -11.29 -5.47 12.91
CA PHE A 116 -10.08 -6.23 13.22
C PHE A 116 -10.04 -7.51 12.37
N HIS A 117 -8.92 -7.75 11.68
CA HIS A 117 -8.75 -8.87 10.76
C HIS A 117 -7.27 -9.21 10.55
N GLN A 118 -7.02 -10.33 9.88
CA GLN A 118 -5.75 -10.66 9.24
C GLN A 118 -5.97 -10.64 7.72
N ASP A 119 -4.93 -10.26 6.96
CA ASP A 119 -5.02 -10.16 5.50
C ASP A 119 -4.93 -11.54 4.81
N GLU A 120 -4.12 -12.45 5.35
CA GLU A 120 -3.81 -13.77 4.77
C GLU A 120 -5.06 -14.58 4.36
N PRO A 121 -6.14 -14.68 5.17
CA PRO A 121 -7.36 -15.38 4.76
C PRO A 121 -8.04 -14.81 3.51
N CYS A 122 -7.73 -13.57 3.12
CA CYS A 122 -8.26 -12.91 1.94
C CYS A 122 -7.36 -13.06 0.70
N TRP A 123 -6.21 -13.72 0.84
CA TRP A 123 -5.22 -13.85 -0.23
C TRP A 123 -5.24 -15.25 -0.83
N SER A 124 -4.93 -15.33 -2.13
CA SER A 124 -4.69 -16.60 -2.84
C SER A 124 -3.21 -16.97 -2.87
N VAL A 125 -2.45 -16.59 -1.83
CA VAL A 125 -1.05 -16.93 -1.62
C VAL A 125 -0.90 -17.60 -0.25
N ASP A 126 -0.01 -18.58 -0.16
CA ASP A 126 0.32 -19.32 1.07
C ASP A 126 1.80 -19.11 1.42
N GLY A 127 2.14 -19.27 2.70
CA GLY A 127 3.49 -19.11 3.24
C GLY A 127 3.68 -17.89 4.14
N PHE A 128 4.89 -17.77 4.69
CA PHE A 128 5.25 -16.73 5.67
C PHE A 128 6.00 -15.54 5.05
N ASP A 129 6.36 -15.62 3.77
CA ASP A 129 7.21 -14.65 3.08
C ASP A 129 6.38 -13.62 2.29
N ALA A 130 5.32 -13.10 2.91
CA ALA A 130 4.44 -12.08 2.35
C ALA A 130 4.33 -10.88 3.29
N CYS A 131 4.32 -9.67 2.74
CA CYS A 131 4.14 -8.44 3.51
C CYS A 131 3.29 -7.41 2.77
N SER A 132 2.56 -6.60 3.54
CA SER A 132 1.82 -5.43 3.06
C SER A 132 2.61 -4.15 3.37
N ALA A 133 2.71 -3.24 2.41
CA ALA A 133 3.28 -1.91 2.62
C ALA A 133 2.17 -0.84 2.65
N TRP A 134 1.82 -0.37 3.85
CA TRP A 134 0.81 0.68 4.01
C TRP A 134 1.44 2.06 3.85
N THR A 135 1.09 2.78 2.78
CA THR A 135 1.70 4.07 2.40
C THR A 135 0.67 5.21 2.44
N PRO A 136 0.71 6.10 3.44
CA PRO A 136 -0.16 7.28 3.47
C PRO A 136 0.25 8.27 2.39
N LEU A 137 -0.75 8.80 1.66
CA LEU A 137 -0.54 9.77 0.57
C LEU A 137 -0.94 11.20 0.94
N VAL A 138 -1.60 11.34 2.09
CA VAL A 138 -1.98 12.60 2.71
C VAL A 138 -1.55 12.59 4.18
N PRO A 139 -1.30 13.76 4.79
CA PRO A 139 -1.02 13.88 6.22
C PRO A 139 -2.16 13.38 7.12
#